data_AF-A0A1L7SR60-F1
#
_entry.id   AF-A0A1L7SR60-F1
#
_cell.length_a   1.000
_cell.length_b   1.000
_cell.length_c   1.000
_cell.angle_alpha   90.00
_cell.angle_beta   90.00
_cell.angle_gamma   90.00
#
_symmetry.space_group_name_H-M   'P 1'
#
loop_
_entity.id
_entity.type
_entity.pdbx_description
1 polymer ?
#
loop_
_entity_poly.entity_id
_entity_poly.type
_entity_poly.pdbx_seq_one_letter_code
_entity_poly.pdbx_strand_id
1 'polypeptide(L)'
;MAPVTAIRGDHTMWQCMTTVNDEYCQVNAMFEFGQDDKGRAIRVPILGCPKCKSARRVGTLALRDNWEIIGHLEDYTALGEEVWEYVVPYDVDEPDPVLYTTVAGFGDYDIAYDDLVNDRAASGT
;
A
#
# COMPACT_ATOMS: atom_id res chain seq x y z
N MET A 1 3.86 -1.94 18.78
CA MET A 1 2.78 -0.95 18.93
C MET A 1 1.49 -1.58 18.40
N ALA A 2 0.30 -1.02 18.62
CA ALA A 2 -0.90 -1.61 18.02
C ALA A 2 -0.97 -1.28 16.50
N PRO A 3 -1.50 -2.17 15.65
CA PRO A 3 -1.72 -1.88 14.24
C PRO A 3 -2.71 -0.72 14.05
N VAL A 4 -2.51 0.08 13.01
CA VAL A 4 -3.31 1.28 12.72
C VAL A 4 -3.62 1.38 11.24
N THR A 5 -4.77 1.98 10.91
CA THR A 5 -5.15 2.29 9.53
C THR A 5 -4.57 3.63 9.04
N ALA A 6 -4.07 4.46 9.95
CA ALA A 6 -3.40 5.71 9.59
C ALA A 6 -1.96 5.44 9.12
N ILE A 7 -1.62 5.90 7.92
CA ILE A 7 -0.24 5.86 7.43
C ILE A 7 0.55 7.01 8.06
N ARG A 8 1.70 6.69 8.68
CA ARG A 8 2.58 7.68 9.30
C ARG A 8 3.20 8.61 8.26
N GLY A 9 3.52 9.84 8.66
CA GLY A 9 4.18 10.80 7.77
C GLY A 9 5.56 10.36 7.28
N ASP A 10 6.26 9.54 8.08
CA ASP A 10 7.59 8.98 7.76
C ASP A 10 7.53 7.68 6.96
N HIS A 11 6.34 7.12 6.73
CA HIS A 11 6.12 5.99 5.84
C HIS A 11 5.99 6.49 4.39
N THR A 12 7.13 6.77 3.77
CA THR A 12 7.21 7.37 2.43
C THR A 12 7.49 6.35 1.32
N MET A 13 7.93 5.15 1.68
CA MET A 13 8.31 4.08 0.75
C MET A 13 7.74 2.73 1.21
N TRP A 14 7.56 1.79 0.29
CA TRP A 14 7.14 0.42 0.59
C TRP A 14 7.84 -0.61 -0.29
N GLN A 15 8.07 -1.81 0.24
CA GLN A 15 8.66 -2.91 -0.53
C GLN A 15 7.69 -4.07 -0.71
N CYS A 16 7.37 -4.36 -1.97
CA CYS A 16 6.57 -5.51 -2.34
C CYS A 16 7.39 -6.80 -2.13
N MET A 17 6.86 -7.72 -1.31
CA MET A 17 7.50 -9.00 -1.00
C MET A 17 7.22 -10.10 -2.03
N THR A 18 6.62 -9.76 -3.18
CA THR A 18 6.49 -10.68 -4.31
C THR A 18 7.83 -10.84 -5.01
N THR A 19 8.23 -12.09 -5.25
CA THR A 19 9.38 -12.41 -6.07
C THR A 19 9.00 -12.44 -7.55
N VAL A 20 9.80 -11.78 -8.38
CA VAL A 20 9.72 -11.83 -9.85
C VAL A 20 11.11 -12.19 -10.35
N ASN A 21 11.25 -13.34 -11.03
CA ASN A 21 12.55 -13.91 -11.41
C ASN A 21 13.50 -14.11 -10.20
N ASP A 22 12.99 -14.69 -9.12
CA ASP A 22 13.72 -14.96 -7.86
C ASP A 22 14.27 -13.71 -7.12
N GLU A 23 13.92 -12.51 -7.58
CA GLU A 23 14.26 -11.25 -6.93
C GLU A 23 13.00 -10.61 -6.36
N TYR A 24 13.10 -10.05 -5.14
CA TYR A 24 12.03 -9.20 -4.62
C TYR A 24 11.81 -7.99 -5.53
N CYS A 25 10.56 -7.55 -5.58
CA CYS A 25 10.26 -6.27 -6.21
C CYS A 25 11.02 -5.13 -5.53
N GLN A 26 11.32 -4.11 -6.32
CA GLN A 26 12.04 -2.92 -5.85
C GLN A 26 11.20 -2.16 -4.81
N VAL A 27 11.90 -1.35 -4.01
CA VAL A 27 11.27 -0.36 -3.13
C VAL A 27 10.53 0.66 -4.00
N ASN A 28 9.28 0.95 -3.65
CA ASN A 28 8.39 1.85 -4.39
C ASN A 28 8.02 3.03 -3.49
N ALA A 29 7.69 4.17 -4.09
CA ALA A 29 7.11 5.28 -3.36
C ALA A 29 5.74 4.87 -2.79
N MET A 30 5.45 5.33 -1.57
CA MET A 30 4.13 5.18 -0.93
C MET A 30 3.10 6.10 -1.58
N PHE A 31 3.54 7.28 -2.05
CA PHE A 31 2.69 8.32 -2.60
C PHE A 31 3.21 8.87 -3.93
N GLU A 32 2.27 9.27 -4.79
CA GLU A 32 2.49 10.23 -5.85
C GLU A 32 2.12 11.63 -5.37
N PHE A 33 2.85 12.63 -5.84
CA PHE A 33 2.61 14.03 -5.51
C PHE A 33 1.87 14.70 -6.67
N GLY A 34 0.83 15.47 -6.34
CA GLY A 34 0.03 16.17 -7.33
C GLY A 34 -0.56 17.46 -6.78
N GLN A 35 -1.46 18.04 -7.56
CA GLN A 35 -2.29 19.17 -7.17
C GLN A 35 -3.76 18.81 -7.35
N ASP A 36 -4.62 19.28 -6.46
CA ASP A 36 -6.06 19.21 -6.66
C ASP A 36 -6.56 20.27 -7.65
N ASP A 37 -7.87 20.29 -7.89
CA ASP A 37 -8.58 21.24 -8.76
C ASP A 37 -8.42 22.72 -8.33
N LYS A 38 -7.93 22.96 -7.11
CA LYS A 38 -7.69 24.28 -6.52
C LYS A 38 -6.20 24.61 -6.44
N GLY A 39 -5.33 23.79 -7.01
CA GLY A 39 -3.88 23.98 -7.00
C GLY A 39 -3.21 23.66 -5.67
N ARG A 40 -3.92 23.03 -4.72
CA ARG A 40 -3.36 22.62 -3.43
C ARG A 40 -2.58 21.32 -3.61
N ALA A 41 -1.40 21.26 -3.03
CA ALA A 41 -0.58 20.05 -3.07
C ALA A 41 -1.32 18.89 -2.37
N ILE A 42 -1.39 17.75 -3.05
CA ILE A 42 -1.96 16.51 -2.54
C ILE A 42 -0.95 15.37 -2.68
N ARG A 43 -1.11 14.35 -1.83
CA ARG A 43 -0.40 13.08 -1.90
C ARG A 43 -1.43 11.98 -2.17
N VAL A 44 -1.21 11.19 -3.20
CA VAL A 44 -2.10 10.10 -3.61
C VAL A 44 -1.40 8.78 -3.33
N PRO A 45 -1.97 7.85 -2.56
CA PRO A 45 -1.34 6.56 -2.28
C PRO A 45 -1.21 5.72 -3.54
N ILE A 46 -0.02 5.18 -3.77
CA ILE A 46 0.24 4.16 -4.80
C ILE A 46 -0.15 2.81 -4.20
N LEU A 47 -1.30 2.26 -4.61
CA LEU A 47 -1.83 1.01 -4.03
C LEU A 47 -1.28 -0.27 -4.69
N GLY A 48 -0.78 -0.15 -5.93
CA GLY A 48 -0.26 -1.27 -6.72
C GLY A 48 1.25 -1.16 -6.95
N CYS A 49 1.94 -2.30 -6.99
CA CYS A 49 3.35 -2.35 -7.35
C CYS A 49 3.51 -1.98 -8.83
N PRO A 50 4.28 -0.92 -9.17
CA PRO A 50 4.51 -0.54 -10.55
C PRO A 50 5.17 -1.66 -11.39
N LYS A 51 5.95 -2.54 -10.75
CA LYS A 51 6.68 -3.64 -11.42
C LYS A 51 5.81 -4.87 -11.64
N CYS A 52 5.27 -5.47 -10.58
CA CYS A 52 4.50 -6.71 -10.66
C CYS A 52 3.00 -6.52 -10.84
N LYS A 53 2.51 -5.28 -10.84
CA LYS A 53 1.09 -4.89 -11.01
C LYS A 53 0.13 -5.48 -9.97
N SER A 54 0.67 -6.10 -8.92
CA SER A 54 -0.12 -6.60 -7.79
C SER A 54 -0.38 -5.50 -6.78
N ALA A 55 -1.52 -5.54 -6.11
CA ALA A 55 -1.76 -4.74 -4.91
C ALA A 55 -0.71 -5.06 -3.83
N ARG A 56 -0.55 -4.15 -2.87
CA ARG A 56 0.14 -4.49 -1.61
C ARG A 56 -0.49 -5.75 -1.00
N ARG A 57 0.31 -6.52 -0.28
CA ARG A 57 -0.12 -7.75 0.39
C ARG A 57 0.35 -7.73 1.83
N VAL A 58 -0.32 -8.50 2.69
CA VAL A 58 0.17 -8.75 4.06
C VAL A 58 1.64 -9.16 4.03
N GLY A 59 2.44 -8.57 4.92
CA GLY A 59 3.89 -8.70 4.97
C GLY A 59 4.66 -7.69 4.11
N THR A 60 3.99 -6.83 3.34
CA THR A 60 4.62 -5.69 2.66
C THR A 60 5.37 -4.83 3.67
N LEU A 61 6.63 -4.47 3.39
CA LEU A 61 7.42 -3.66 4.31
C LEU A 61 7.07 -2.18 4.14
N ALA A 62 6.92 -1.48 5.27
CA ALA A 62 6.84 -0.03 5.36
C ALA A 62 8.24 0.54 5.57
N LEU A 63 8.62 1.54 4.79
CA LEU A 63 9.95 2.13 4.84
C LEU A 63 9.91 3.67 4.82
N ARG A 64 10.98 4.25 5.36
CA ARG A 64 11.36 5.65 5.17
C ARG A 64 12.04 5.88 3.82
N ASP A 65 12.33 7.14 3.52
CA ASP A 65 13.02 7.57 2.29
C ASP A 65 14.47 7.05 2.23
N ASN A 66 15.10 6.90 3.39
CA ASN A 66 16.41 6.30 3.60
C ASN A 66 16.40 4.76 3.56
N TRP A 67 15.26 4.15 3.23
CA TRP A 67 15.02 2.70 3.17
C TRP A 67 15.16 1.97 4.51
N GLU A 68 15.07 2.68 5.63
CA GLU A 68 14.89 2.06 6.94
C GLU A 68 13.50 1.42 7.04
N ILE A 69 13.45 0.16 7.48
CA ILE A 69 12.19 -0.56 7.71
C ILE A 69 11.59 -0.07 9.02
N ILE A 70 10.36 0.43 8.95
CA ILE A 70 9.65 1.00 10.10
C ILE A 70 8.42 0.20 10.52
N GLY A 71 8.02 -0.78 9.70
CA GLY A 71 6.85 -1.61 9.95
C GLY A 71 6.52 -2.53 8.79
N HIS A 72 5.33 -3.11 8.85
CA HIS A 72 4.79 -3.96 7.80
C HIS A 72 3.27 -3.89 7.74
N LEU A 73 2.72 -4.30 6.60
CA LEU A 73 1.29 -4.42 6.41
C LEU A 73 0.81 -5.69 7.12
N GLU A 74 0.00 -5.53 8.15
CA GLU A 74 -0.46 -6.63 8.99
C GLU A 74 -1.74 -7.25 8.44
N ASP A 75 -2.70 -6.41 8.04
CA ASP A 75 -4.02 -6.88 7.60
C ASP A 75 -4.76 -5.83 6.74
N TYR A 76 -6.00 -6.14 6.38
CA TYR A 76 -6.97 -5.23 5.79
C TYR A 76 -8.24 -5.17 6.64
N THR A 77 -8.86 -3.99 6.73
CA THR A 77 -10.19 -3.87 7.33
C THR A 77 -11.24 -4.54 6.45
N ALA A 78 -12.44 -4.75 6.98
CA ALA A 78 -13.58 -5.24 6.19
C ALA A 78 -13.97 -4.31 5.02
N LEU A 79 -13.52 -3.06 5.04
CA LEU A 79 -13.72 -2.07 3.97
C LEU A 79 -12.54 -2.03 2.98
N GLY A 80 -11.54 -2.89 3.15
CA GLY A 80 -10.35 -2.94 2.30
C GLY A 80 -9.26 -1.92 2.64
N GLU A 81 -9.32 -1.28 3.81
CA GLU A 81 -8.30 -0.32 4.24
C GLU A 81 -7.08 -1.05 4.79
N GLU A 82 -5.88 -0.57 4.46
CA GLU A 82 -4.63 -1.16 4.92
C GLU A 82 -4.43 -0.97 6.44
N VAL A 83 -4.09 -2.05 7.14
CA VAL A 83 -3.79 -2.04 8.59
C VAL A 83 -2.30 -2.29 8.78
N TRP A 84 -1.56 -1.25 9.16
CA TRP A 84 -0.11 -1.27 9.29
C TRP A 84 0.31 -1.47 10.74
N GLU A 85 1.25 -2.38 11.00
CA GLU A 85 1.97 -2.45 12.26
C GLU A 85 3.31 -1.72 12.13
N TYR A 86 3.52 -0.70 12.95
CA TYR A 86 4.81 -0.02 13.03
C TYR A 86 5.61 -0.52 14.24
N VAL A 87 6.85 -0.92 13.97
CA VAL A 87 7.74 -1.57 14.96
C VAL A 87 8.78 -0.61 15.53
N VAL A 88 8.98 0.55 14.88
CA VAL A 88 9.85 1.63 15.37
C VAL A 88 9.02 2.81 15.88
N PRO A 89 9.51 3.60 16.85
CA PRO A 89 8.84 4.83 17.29
C PRO A 89 8.63 5.80 16.12
N TYR A 90 7.57 6.61 16.21
CA TYR A 90 7.36 7.74 15.30
C TYR A 90 8.03 8.97 15.89
N ASP A 91 9.03 9.50 15.19
CA ASP A 91 9.71 10.72 15.59
C ASP A 91 8.84 11.91 15.13
N VAL A 92 8.26 12.62 16.10
CA VAL A 92 7.20 13.63 15.91
C VAL A 92 7.71 14.94 15.27
N ASP A 93 9.02 15.04 15.03
CA ASP A 93 9.61 16.15 14.27
C ASP A 93 9.38 16.02 12.75
N GLU A 94 8.85 14.88 12.28
CA GLU A 94 8.43 14.67 10.89
C GLU A 94 6.96 15.03 10.66
N PRO A 95 6.57 15.54 9.47
CA PRO A 95 5.24 16.10 9.22
C PRO A 95 4.12 15.12 9.61
N ASP A 96 3.06 15.67 10.19
CA ASP A 96 1.91 14.94 10.76
C ASP A 96 1.43 13.75 9.90
N PRO A 97 0.93 12.68 10.54
CA PRO A 97 0.36 11.55 9.84
C PRO A 97 -0.76 12.01 8.92
N VAL A 98 -0.69 11.62 7.65
CA VAL A 98 -1.73 11.95 6.68
C VAL A 98 -2.95 11.11 7.05
N LEU A 99 -4.01 11.75 7.53
CA LEU A 99 -5.30 11.10 7.69
C LEU A 99 -5.88 10.83 6.30
N TYR A 100 -5.76 9.59 5.84
CA TYR A 100 -6.44 9.13 4.63
C TYR A 100 -7.93 9.05 4.93
N THR A 101 -8.72 9.92 4.32
CA THR A 101 -10.08 9.53 3.97
C THR A 101 -9.97 8.68 2.73
N THR A 102 -10.24 7.38 2.85
CA THR A 102 -10.47 6.48 1.73
C THR A 102 -11.44 7.17 0.77
N VAL A 103 -10.92 7.71 -0.34
CA VAL A 103 -11.76 8.45 -1.28
C VAL A 103 -12.70 7.42 -1.90
N ALA A 104 -13.99 7.54 -1.59
CA ALA A 104 -15.06 6.81 -2.26
C ALA A 104 -15.09 7.24 -3.73
N GLY A 105 -14.27 6.59 -4.54
CA GLY A 105 -14.01 6.96 -5.93
C GLY A 105 -13.33 5.83 -6.68
N PHE A 106 -13.71 4.58 -6.39
CA PHE A 106 -13.49 3.49 -7.33
C PHE A 106 -14.37 3.76 -8.55
N GLY A 107 -13.77 4.28 -9.61
CA GLY A 107 -14.37 4.18 -10.94
C GLY A 107 -14.24 2.73 -11.40
N ASP A 108 -15.33 2.17 -11.91
CA ASP A 108 -15.47 0.77 -12.38
C ASP A 108 -14.47 0.33 -13.47
N TYR A 109 -13.49 1.16 -13.81
CA TYR A 109 -12.49 0.93 -14.85
C TYR A 109 -11.06 0.66 -14.34
N ASP A 110 -10.78 0.84 -13.03
CA ASP A 110 -9.40 0.75 -12.50
C ASP A 110 -9.13 -0.49 -11.61
N ILE A 111 -10.11 -1.39 -11.44
CA ILE A 111 -9.90 -2.71 -10.84
C ILE A 111 -10.30 -3.78 -11.85
N ALA A 112 -9.32 -4.27 -12.59
CA ALA A 112 -9.35 -5.62 -13.12
C ALA A 112 -7.96 -6.24 -12.92
N TYR A 113 -7.74 -6.85 -11.77
CA TYR A 113 -6.87 -8.01 -11.71
C TYR A 113 -7.69 -9.15 -11.11
N ASP A 114 -8.27 -9.87 -12.05
CA ASP A 114 -8.96 -11.13 -11.93
C ASP A 114 -8.16 -12.10 -11.04
N ASP A 115 -8.65 -12.35 -9.83
CA ASP A 115 -8.29 -13.55 -9.05
C ASP A 115 -9.55 -14.40 -8.82
N LEU A 116 -10.42 -14.45 -9.86
CA LEU A 116 -11.50 -15.41 -10.00
C LEU A 116 -11.27 -16.29 -11.24
N VAL A 117 -10.07 -16.89 -11.34
CA VAL A 117 -9.88 -18.14 -12.06
C VAL A 117 -9.37 -19.21 -11.11
N ASN A 118 -10.13 -19.44 -10.03
CA ASN A 118 -10.26 -20.78 -9.48
C ASN A 118 -11.59 -21.36 -10.00
N ASP A 119 -11.69 -21.43 -11.32
CA ASP A 119 -12.62 -22.36 -11.95
C ASP A 119 -12.14 -23.76 -11.60
N ARG A 120 -12.87 -24.33 -10.65
CA ARG A 120 -12.94 -25.75 -10.34
C ARG A 120 -13.46 -26.50 -11.58
N ALA A 121 -12.68 -26.51 -12.65
CA ALA A 121 -12.86 -27.37 -13.81
C ALA A 121 -12.14 -28.70 -13.56
N ALA A 122 -12.69 -29.54 -12.67
CA ALA A 122 -12.29 -30.94 -12.53
C ALA A 122 -13.39 -31.81 -11.92
N SER A 123 -14.56 -31.90 -12.57
CA SER A 123 -15.39 -33.13 -12.73
C SER A 123 -16.47 -32.76 -13.76
N GLY A 124 -16.45 -33.19 -15.02
CA GLY A 124 -16.11 -34.51 -15.52
C GLY A 124 -17.34 -35.42 -15.44
N THR A 125 -18.32 -35.18 -16.33
CA THR A 125 -19.24 -36.23 -16.82
C THR A 125 -18.51 -37.17 -17.74
#